data_AF-G7Z968-F1
#
_entry.id   AF-G7Z968-F1
#
_cell.length_a   1.000
_cell.length_b   1.000
_cell.length_c   1.000
_cell.angle_alpha   90.00
_cell.angle_beta   90.00
_cell.angle_gamma   90.00
#
_symmetry.space_group_name_H-M   'P 1'
#
loop_
_entity.id
_entity.type
_entity.pdbx_description
1 polymer ?
#
loop_
_entity_poly.entity_id
_entity_poly.type
_entity_poly.pdbx_seq_one_letter_code
_entity_poly.pdbx_strand_id
1 'polypeptide(L)' 'MKVMIRKASEQYTIYVAKKDLEEPIVEMEKPDLWGGWIKVANGWTLDLPEMPADTRLPITVDAKKRGTE' A
#
# COMPACT_ATOMS: atom_id res chain seq x y z
N MET A 1 -7.02 4.35 -6.94
CA MET A 1 -7.63 3.00 -6.81
C MET A 1 -7.72 2.74 -5.33
N LYS A 2 -8.89 2.30 -4.86
CA LYS A 2 -9.08 2.04 -3.43
C LYS A 2 -8.33 0.78 -3.04
N VAL A 3 -7.39 0.93 -2.11
CA VAL A 3 -6.64 -0.16 -1.51
C VAL A 3 -6.76 -0.05 0.00
N MET A 4 -7.02 -1.16 0.67
CA MET A 4 -6.98 -1.24 2.11
C MET A 4 -5.59 -1.68 2.53
N ILE A 5 -4.91 -0.86 3.33
CA ILE A 5 -3.64 -1.23 3.93
C ILE A 5 -3.91 -1.80 5.30
N ARG A 6 -3.30 -2.95 5.59
CA ARG A 6 -3.37 -3.62 6.89
C ARG A 6 -1.96 -4.02 7.33
N LYS A 7 -1.75 -4.07 8.64
CA LYS A 7 -0.53 -4.58 9.25
C LYS A 7 -0.83 -5.95 9.85
N ALA A 8 -0.22 -6.99 9.28
CA ALA A 8 -0.31 -8.35 9.78
C ALA A 8 1.01 -8.68 10.49
N SER A 9 0.98 -8.65 11.83
CA SER A 9 2.16 -8.79 12.69
C SER A 9 3.25 -7.78 12.34
N GLU A 10 4.28 -8.20 11.61
CA GLU A 10 5.44 -7.39 11.23
C GLU A 10 5.42 -6.92 9.76
N GLN A 11 4.47 -7.40 8.95
CA GLN A 11 4.42 -7.08 7.52
C GLN A 11 3.18 -6.25 7.16
N TYR A 12 3.35 -5.27 6.28
CA TYR A 12 2.23 -4.57 5.65
C TYR A 12 1.73 -5.35 4.43
N THR A 13 0.41 -5.37 4.26
CA THR A 13 -0.27 -6.00 3.12
C THR A 13 -1.33 -5.04 2.59
N ILE A 14 -1.55 -5.09 1.28
CA ILE A 14 -2.64 -4.36 0.62
C ILE A 14 -3.77 -5.33 0.26
N TYR A 15 -5.00 -4.86 0.34
CA TYR A 15 -6.18 -5.54 -0.17
C TYR A 15 -6.91 -4.62 -1.16
N VAL A 16 -7.12 -5.11 -2.38
CA VAL A 16 -7.79 -4.39 -3.47
C VAL A 16 -9.15 -5.01 -3.71
N ALA A 17 -10.19 -4.49 -3.02
CA ALA A 17 -11.54 -5.05 -3.05
C ALA A 17 -12.10 -5.23 -4.47
N LYS A 18 -11.83 -4.30 -5.40
CA LYS A 18 -12.31 -4.38 -6.78
C LYS A 18 -11.74 -5.58 -7.55
N LYS A 19 -10.57 -6.08 -7.16
CA LYS A 19 -9.89 -7.21 -7.81
C LYS A 19 -9.87 -8.47 -6.96
N ASP A 20 -10.46 -8.40 -5.76
CA ASP A 20 -10.34 -9.40 -4.70
C ASP A 20 -8.88 -9.90 -4.55
N LEU A 21 -7.95 -8.95 -4.48
CA LEU A 21 -6.53 -9.22 -4.54
C LEU A 21 -5.85 -8.76 -3.26
N GLU A 22 -5.05 -9.64 -2.66
CA GLU A 22 -4.27 -9.35 -1.48
C GLU A 22 -2.79 -9.61 -1.74
N GLU A 23 -1.95 -8.62 -1.45
CA GLU A 23 -0.52 -8.71 -1.74
C GLU A 23 0.31 -8.14 -0.59
N PRO A 24 1.42 -8.79 -0.20
CA PRO A 24 2.36 -8.22 0.75
C PRO A 24 3.15 -7.08 0.12
N ILE A 25 3.42 -6.05 0.92
CA ILE A 25 4.34 -4.97 0.57
C ILE A 25 5.75 -5.51 0.73
N VAL A 26 6.53 -5.48 -0.36
CA VAL A 26 7.91 -6.00 -0.41
C VAL A 26 8.95 -4.88 -0.40
N GLU A 27 8.60 -3.69 -0.89
CA GLU A 27 9.46 -2.50 -0.84
C GLU A 27 8.63 -1.26 -0.51
N MET A 28 9.23 -0.30 0.18
CA MET A 28 8.62 0.97 0.56
C MET A 28 9.65 2.08 0.35
N GLU A 29 9.24 3.17 -0.28
CA GLU A 29 10.11 4.35 -0.46
C GLU A 29 10.40 5.04 0.87
N LYS A 30 9.37 5.13 1.72
CA LYS A 30 9.45 5.78 3.03
C LYS A 30 9.21 4.75 4.14
N PRO A 31 9.97 4.81 5.24
CA PRO A 31 9.76 3.93 6.39
C PRO A 31 8.38 4.16 7.03
N ASP A 32 7.86 5.38 6.94
CA ASP A 32 6.53 5.76 7.44
C ASP A 32 5.37 5.33 6.54
N LEU A 33 5.64 4.58 5.45
CA LEU A 33 4.68 4.09 4.44
C LEU A 33 4.03 5.19 3.58
N TRP A 34 3.66 6.32 4.18
CA TRP A 34 2.83 7.35 3.58
C TRP A 34 3.60 8.43 2.81
N GLY A 35 2.94 9.04 1.82
CA GLY A 35 3.50 10.15 1.05
C GLY A 35 4.65 9.74 0.12
N GLY A 36 4.67 8.48 -0.31
CA GLY A 36 5.64 7.91 -1.23
C GLY A 36 5.05 6.70 -1.95
N TRP A 37 5.90 5.90 -2.60
CA TRP A 37 5.46 4.66 -3.24
C TRP A 37 5.77 3.40 -2.43
N ILE A 38 4.94 2.38 -2.65
CA ILE A 38 5.14 1.03 -2.17
C ILE A 38 5.19 0.08 -3.35
N LYS A 39 5.96 -1.00 -3.23
CA LYS A 39 5.95 -2.11 -4.17
C LYS A 39 5.40 -3.34 -3.50
N VAL A 40 4.53 -4.05 -4.20
CA VAL A 40 3.93 -5.28 -3.71
C VAL A 40 4.42 -6.50 -4.48
N ALA A 41 4.28 -7.69 -3.91
CA ALA A 41 4.88 -8.92 -4.44
C ALA A 41 4.48 -9.24 -5.89
N ASN A 42 3.27 -8.86 -6.33
CA ASN A 42 2.86 -8.99 -7.73
C ASN A 42 3.58 -8.04 -8.72
N GLY A 43 4.55 -7.25 -8.26
CA GLY A 43 5.33 -6.32 -9.07
C GLY A 43 4.71 -4.93 -9.26
N TRP A 44 3.52 -4.64 -8.71
CA TRP A 44 2.94 -3.31 -8.82
C TRP A 44 3.63 -2.33 -7.90
N THR A 45 3.82 -1.11 -8.41
CA THR A 45 4.22 0.04 -7.63
C THR A 45 3.01 0.97 -7.44
N LEU A 46 2.68 1.30 -6.20
CA LEU A 46 1.53 2.12 -5.85
C LEU A 46 2.00 3.36 -5.07
N ASP A 47 1.65 4.55 -5.54
CA ASP A 47 1.75 5.78 -4.76
C ASP A 47 0.66 5.83 -3.70
N LEU A 48 1.07 6.08 -2.46
CA LEU A 48 0.19 6.31 -1.34
C LEU A 48 0.04 7.81 -1.05
N PRO A 49 -1.14 8.26 -0.57
CA PRO A 49 -1.31 9.64 -0.14
C PRO A 49 -0.40 9.94 1.05
N GLU A 50 -0.08 11.23 1.23
CA GLU A 50 0.60 11.69 2.43
C GLU A 50 -0.35 11.63 3.63
N MET A 51 0.07 10.92 4.67
CA MET A 51 -0.68 10.70 5.90
C MET A 51 0.30 10.56 7.08
N PRO A 52 -0.17 10.79 8.33
CA PRO A 52 0.66 10.58 9.51
C PRO A 52 1.07 9.11 9.70
N ALA A 53 2.29 8.84 10.16
CA ALA A 53 2.77 7.49 10.45
C ALA A 53 1.90 6.75 11.48
N ASP A 54 1.33 7.47 12.45
CA ASP A 54 0.38 6.97 13.47
C ASP A 54 -1.03 6.68 12.95
N THR A 55 -1.24 6.67 11.63
CA THR A 55 -2.53 6.30 11.04
C THR A 55 -2.92 4.88 11.46
N ARG A 56 -4.08 4.76 12.11
CA ARG A 56 -4.59 3.47 12.59
C ARG A 56 -4.92 2.55 11.42
N LEU A 57 -4.42 1.32 11.50
CA LEU A 57 -4.66 0.26 10.52
C LEU A 57 -5.68 -0.76 11.07
N PRO A 58 -6.51 -1.38 10.21
CA PRO A 58 -6.55 -1.24 8.75
C PRO A 58 -7.25 0.04 8.28
N ILE A 59 -6.78 0.63 7.16
CA ILE A 59 -7.35 1.83 6.54
C ILE A 59 -7.48 1.68 5.02
N THR A 60 -8.55 2.22 4.45
CA THR A 60 -8.71 2.31 2.99
C THR A 60 -8.27 3.66 2.48
N VAL A 61 -7.35 3.67 1.51
CA VAL A 61 -6.82 4.87 0.86
C VAL A 61 -6.94 4.78 -0.64
N ASP A 62 -6.91 5.93 -1.30
CA ASP A 62 -6.80 6.00 -2.75
C ASP A 62 -5.33 6.01 -3.16
N ALA A 63 -4.86 4.85 -3.63
CA ALA A 63 -3.51 4.69 -4.17
C ALA A 63 -3.48 4.85 -5.70
N LYS A 64 -2.42 5.41 -6.27
CA LYS A 64 -2.25 5.46 -7.73
C LYS A 64 -1.24 4.40 -8.15
N LYS A 65 -1.59 3.55 -9.11
CA LYS A 65 -0.62 2.60 -9.67
C LYS A 65 0.33 3.35 -10.61
N ARG A 66 1.64 3.31 -10.33
CA ARG A 66 2.66 3.72 -11.31
C ARG A 66 2.72 2.62 -12.37
N GLY A 67 2.48 2.98 -13.63
CA GLY A 67 2.79 2.08 -14.72
C GLY A 67 4.30 1.89 -14.75
N THR A 68 4.76 0.64 -14.78
CA THR A 68 6.08 0.36 -15.36
C THR A 68 6.04 0.87 -16.80
N GLU A 69 6.94 1.79 -17.11
CA GLU A 69 7.27 2.20 -18.49
C GLU A 69 7.54 0.97 -19.37
#